data_AF-E1V740-F1
#
_entry.id   AF-E1V740-F1
#
_cell.length_a   1.000
_cell.length_b   1.000
_cell.length_c   1.000
_cell.angle_alpha   90.00
_cell.angle_beta   90.00
_cell.angle_gamma   90.00
#
_symmetry.space_group_name_H-M   'P 1'
#
loop_
_entity.id
_entity.type
_entity.pdbx_description
1 polymer ?
#
loop_
_entity_poly.entity_id
_entity_poly.type
_entity_poly.pdbx_seq_one_letter_code
_entity_poly.pdbx_strand_id
1 'polypeptide(L)'
;MLEPSQCRQARLARDARFDGRFFVAVTSTGVYCRPICPATPPHERNVRYYESALAASRDGFRPCLRCRPDSAPDSPAWRGTHTTFERALRLIDEGALREAPLGALCERLGIGERYLRQLFQQRLGVSPKTYALHRQCLFAKQLLHQTRLPVTEVAYASGFRSLRRFNDAFRRHIGLAPRELRRRGGTGDDGLTLTLSYRPPYAWHPLHDFHRQRAIDGLEWVGEHHYGRHVHWGSARGWFTAEHDPEHHAFRVHLMLDDLAVLAPVVRQIRRVLDLDADTATIESHLGRIAPGLSLTEGLRLPGVWSPFEAGVRAILGQQVSIVAARRLVGSLVEQLGEPAGDGYHFPTPESVAASELEFLRMPGARKATLQRFASWYAGAGSGDDPLQWTALKGIGPWTANYAAMRGIGHPDIWLDGDAGVRRTLDRLGDSDPADAAPWRSYLTLQLWSQEPTPDNPEQNVMEASR
;
A
#
# COMPACT_ATOMS: atom_id res chain seq x y z
N MET A 1 -27.57 15.52 27.37
CA MET A 1 -27.80 14.12 27.78
C MET A 1 -28.93 13.49 26.97
N LEU A 2 -28.70 12.29 26.42
CA LEU A 2 -29.78 11.45 25.88
C LEU A 2 -30.60 10.89 27.05
N GLU A 3 -31.90 10.70 26.85
CA GLU A 3 -32.77 10.10 27.87
C GLU A 3 -32.38 8.63 28.12
N PRO A 4 -32.46 8.11 29.37
CA PRO A 4 -32.12 6.71 29.67
C PRO A 4 -32.87 5.69 28.81
N SER A 5 -34.12 5.99 28.42
CA SER A 5 -34.92 5.17 27.51
C SER A 5 -34.32 5.09 26.10
N GLN A 6 -33.76 6.19 25.58
CA GLN A 6 -33.05 6.27 24.31
C GLN A 6 -31.73 5.51 24.38
N CYS A 7 -30.96 5.70 25.46
CA CYS A 7 -29.72 4.96 25.71
C CYS A 7 -29.97 3.44 25.76
N ARG A 8 -31.04 3.02 26.42
CA ARG A 8 -31.47 1.60 26.45
C ARG A 8 -31.78 1.06 25.06
N GLN A 9 -32.58 1.77 24.27
CA GLN A 9 -32.92 1.35 22.92
C GLN A 9 -31.67 1.25 22.03
N ALA A 10 -30.82 2.28 22.03
CA ALA A 10 -29.57 2.31 21.27
C ALA A 10 -28.61 1.18 21.69
N ARG A 11 -28.48 0.90 22.99
CA ARG A 11 -27.68 -0.21 23.54
C ARG A 11 -28.19 -1.58 23.09
N LEU A 12 -29.49 -1.80 23.14
CA LEU A 12 -30.11 -3.08 22.74
C LEU A 12 -30.03 -3.29 21.23
N ALA A 13 -30.20 -2.22 20.45
CA ALA A 13 -30.04 -2.24 18.99
C ALA A 13 -28.58 -2.30 18.54
N ARG A 14 -27.62 -1.95 19.42
CA ARG A 14 -26.19 -1.77 19.11
C ARG A 14 -25.98 -0.80 17.94
N ASP A 15 -26.71 0.31 17.96
CA ASP A 15 -26.70 1.29 16.87
C ASP A 15 -25.39 2.09 16.85
N ALA A 16 -24.62 1.91 15.76
CA ALA A 16 -23.33 2.57 15.57
C ALA A 16 -23.40 4.10 15.53
N ARG A 17 -24.56 4.69 15.22
CA ARG A 17 -24.74 6.16 15.23
C ARG A 17 -24.72 6.75 16.64
N PHE A 18 -24.88 5.90 17.66
CA PHE A 18 -24.81 6.28 19.07
C PHE A 18 -23.46 5.93 19.70
N ASP A 19 -22.55 5.34 18.94
CA ASP A 19 -21.22 5.02 19.43
C ASP A 19 -20.44 6.29 19.82
N GLY A 20 -19.79 6.26 20.99
CA GLY A 20 -19.14 7.43 21.57
C GLY A 20 -20.08 8.53 22.11
N ARG A 21 -21.40 8.47 21.86
CA ARG A 21 -22.36 9.47 22.38
C ARG A 21 -22.73 9.25 23.85
N PHE A 22 -22.61 8.01 24.34
CA PHE A 22 -22.77 7.65 25.75
C PHE A 22 -22.03 6.33 26.03
N PHE A 23 -21.86 6.01 27.31
CA PHE A 23 -21.21 4.81 27.81
C PHE A 23 -22.12 4.07 28.79
N VAL A 24 -21.98 2.75 28.82
CA VAL A 24 -22.83 1.83 29.59
C VAL A 24 -22.00 1.19 30.69
N ALA A 25 -22.21 1.58 31.94
CA ALA A 25 -21.55 0.95 33.08
C ALA A 25 -22.44 -0.15 33.69
N VAL A 26 -21.83 -1.30 33.96
CA VAL A 26 -22.50 -2.48 34.47
C VAL A 26 -22.14 -2.65 35.94
N THR A 27 -23.09 -2.36 36.83
CA THR A 27 -22.88 -2.36 38.30
C THR A 27 -22.48 -3.72 38.83
N SER A 28 -22.98 -4.80 38.24
CA SER A 28 -22.67 -6.17 38.69
C SER A 28 -21.26 -6.63 38.35
N THR A 29 -20.59 -6.03 37.35
CA THR A 29 -19.23 -6.42 36.94
C THR A 29 -18.19 -5.33 37.15
N GLY A 30 -18.61 -4.11 37.50
CA GLY A 30 -17.72 -2.96 37.60
C GLY A 30 -17.08 -2.57 36.27
N VAL A 31 -17.72 -2.86 35.13
CA VAL A 31 -17.19 -2.59 33.78
C VAL A 31 -18.04 -1.57 33.05
N TYR A 32 -17.43 -0.58 32.41
CA TYR A 32 -18.13 0.26 31.43
C TYR A 32 -17.76 -0.08 29.99
N CYS A 33 -18.76 0.05 29.12
CA CYS A 33 -18.74 -0.37 27.72
C CYS A 33 -19.24 0.76 26.81
N ARG A 34 -18.94 0.63 25.52
CA ARG A 34 -19.63 1.35 24.44
C ARG A 34 -21.02 0.76 24.20
N PRO A 35 -21.96 1.54 23.62
CA PRO A 35 -23.33 1.08 23.37
C PRO A 35 -23.40 -0.01 22.29
N ILE A 36 -22.36 -0.12 21.46
CA ILE A 36 -22.23 -1.16 20.44
C ILE A 36 -21.48 -2.42 20.90
N CYS A 37 -21.19 -2.54 22.20
CA CYS A 37 -20.40 -3.66 22.70
C CYS A 37 -21.05 -5.01 22.33
N PRO A 38 -20.28 -5.97 21.77
CA PRO A 38 -20.82 -7.26 21.33
C PRO A 38 -21.17 -8.19 22.50
N ALA A 39 -20.83 -7.82 23.74
CA ALA A 39 -21.23 -8.57 24.93
C ALA A 39 -22.76 -8.68 25.04
N THR A 40 -23.22 -9.75 25.67
CA THR A 40 -24.65 -9.94 25.98
C THR A 40 -25.13 -8.72 26.77
N PRO A 41 -26.19 -8.02 26.30
CA PRO A 41 -26.68 -6.84 26.99
C PRO A 41 -27.07 -7.17 28.44
N PRO A 42 -26.51 -6.50 29.46
CA PRO A 42 -26.90 -6.71 30.85
C PRO A 42 -28.35 -6.29 31.09
N HIS A 43 -28.97 -6.85 32.13
CA HIS A 43 -30.29 -6.41 32.60
C HIS A 43 -30.27 -4.94 32.99
N GLU A 44 -31.34 -4.21 32.66
CA GLU A 44 -31.42 -2.76 32.85
C GLU A 44 -31.17 -2.31 34.29
N ARG A 45 -31.64 -3.10 35.28
CA ARG A 45 -31.41 -2.86 36.71
C ARG A 45 -29.92 -2.77 37.11
N ASN A 46 -29.02 -3.34 36.29
CA ASN A 46 -27.59 -3.36 36.52
C ASN A 46 -26.84 -2.34 35.64
N VAL A 47 -27.54 -1.41 34.99
CA VAL A 47 -26.96 -0.49 34.01
C VAL A 47 -27.04 0.95 34.51
N ARG A 48 -25.94 1.68 34.35
CA ARG A 48 -25.89 3.15 34.44
C ARG A 48 -25.34 3.72 33.14
N TYR A 49 -25.88 4.85 32.70
CA TYR A 49 -25.44 5.53 31.48
C TYR A 49 -24.61 6.76 31.84
N TYR A 50 -23.52 7.00 31.10
CA TYR A 50 -22.63 8.14 31.28
C TYR A 50 -22.43 8.86 29.95
N GLU A 51 -22.29 10.19 29.96
CA GLU A 51 -22.00 10.96 28.74
C GLU A 51 -20.55 10.79 28.25
N SER A 52 -19.62 10.39 29.12
CA SER A 52 -18.22 10.18 28.77
C SER A 52 -17.60 8.97 29.46
N ALA A 53 -16.59 8.38 28.82
CA ALA A 53 -15.77 7.30 29.38
C ALA A 53 -15.05 7.72 30.67
N LEU A 54 -14.66 9.00 30.75
CA LEU A 54 -14.03 9.58 31.93
C LEU A 54 -14.97 9.61 33.13
N ALA A 55 -16.24 9.99 32.93
CA ALA A 55 -17.23 9.99 34.00
C ALA A 55 -17.45 8.58 34.57
N ALA A 56 -17.58 7.57 33.70
CA ALA A 56 -17.70 6.18 34.14
C ALA A 56 -16.45 5.68 34.90
N SER A 57 -15.26 6.07 34.44
CA SER A 57 -14.00 5.73 35.12
C SER A 57 -13.89 6.37 36.50
N ARG A 58 -14.31 7.63 36.66
CA ARG A 58 -14.30 8.35 37.95
C ARG A 58 -15.25 7.71 38.98
N ASP A 59 -16.34 7.10 38.50
CA ASP A 59 -17.28 6.33 39.33
C ASP A 59 -16.81 4.89 39.64
N GLY A 60 -15.55 4.57 39.32
CA GLY A 60 -14.90 3.31 39.72
C GLY A 60 -15.12 2.13 38.75
N PHE A 61 -15.70 2.37 37.57
CA PHE A 61 -15.87 1.33 36.56
C PHE A 61 -14.62 1.18 35.70
N ARG A 62 -14.15 -0.04 35.49
CA ARG A 62 -13.03 -0.33 34.58
C ARG A 62 -13.49 -0.39 33.12
N PRO A 63 -12.65 -0.01 32.14
CA PRO A 63 -13.00 -0.12 30.72
C PRO A 63 -13.16 -1.57 30.27
N CYS A 64 -14.13 -1.80 29.39
CA CYS A 64 -14.38 -3.12 28.82
C CYS A 64 -13.26 -3.58 27.89
N LEU A 65 -12.70 -4.75 28.16
CA LEU A 65 -11.66 -5.35 27.32
C LEU A 65 -12.15 -5.79 25.93
N ARG A 66 -13.47 -5.88 25.71
CA ARG A 66 -14.06 -6.30 24.42
C ARG A 66 -14.28 -5.13 23.46
N CYS A 67 -14.92 -4.05 23.92
CA CYS A 67 -15.21 -2.88 23.08
C CYS A 67 -14.21 -1.74 23.26
N ARG A 68 -13.25 -1.89 24.19
CA ARG A 68 -12.12 -0.97 24.43
C ARG A 68 -12.53 0.51 24.40
N PRO A 69 -13.47 0.93 25.29
CA PRO A 69 -13.99 2.30 25.30
C PRO A 69 -12.94 3.34 25.73
N ASP A 70 -11.78 2.88 26.20
CA ASP A 70 -10.59 3.61 26.60
C ASP A 70 -9.61 3.85 25.45
N SER A 71 -9.80 3.21 24.30
CA SER A 71 -8.96 3.44 23.12
C SER A 71 -9.34 4.73 22.41
N ALA A 72 -8.39 5.33 21.68
CA ALA A 72 -8.68 6.51 20.86
C ALA A 72 -9.83 6.20 19.88
N PRO A 73 -10.78 7.14 19.67
CA PRO A 73 -11.83 6.98 18.67
C PRO A 73 -11.25 6.56 17.32
N ASP A 74 -11.93 5.66 16.63
CA ASP A 74 -11.49 5.14 15.32
C ASP A 74 -10.18 4.35 15.26
N SER A 75 -9.46 4.21 16.37
CA SER A 75 -8.27 3.35 16.43
C SER A 75 -8.59 1.88 16.08
N PRO A 76 -7.60 1.08 15.66
CA PRO A 76 -7.77 -0.35 15.42
C PRO A 76 -8.44 -1.11 16.58
N ALA A 77 -8.07 -0.76 17.81
CA ALA A 77 -8.66 -1.33 19.03
C ALA A 77 -10.11 -0.87 19.25
N TRP A 78 -10.45 0.36 18.88
CA TRP A 78 -11.82 0.89 18.90
C TRP A 78 -12.70 0.23 17.82
N ARG A 79 -12.20 0.10 16.59
CA ARG A 79 -12.96 -0.51 15.47
C ARG A 79 -13.11 -2.03 15.62
N GLY A 80 -12.22 -2.67 16.40
CA GLY A 80 -12.29 -4.08 16.75
C GLY A 80 -12.35 -4.99 15.52
N THR A 81 -13.43 -5.78 15.40
CA THR A 81 -13.59 -6.80 14.35
C THR A 81 -13.62 -6.22 12.93
N HIS A 82 -13.99 -4.95 12.78
CA HIS A 82 -13.98 -4.26 11.50
C HIS A 82 -12.55 -4.16 10.95
N THR A 83 -11.57 -3.84 11.80
CA THR A 83 -10.15 -3.76 11.41
C THR A 83 -9.63 -5.10 10.89
N THR A 84 -9.97 -6.20 11.58
CA THR A 84 -9.59 -7.54 11.16
C THR A 84 -10.21 -7.91 9.82
N PHE A 85 -11.47 -7.54 9.61
CA PHE A 85 -12.19 -7.80 8.37
C PHE A 85 -11.62 -7.01 7.18
N GLU A 86 -11.39 -5.70 7.34
CA GLU A 86 -10.73 -4.84 6.34
C GLU A 86 -9.34 -5.36 5.96
N ARG A 87 -8.54 -5.76 6.97
CA ARG A 87 -7.23 -6.37 6.73
C ARG A 87 -7.35 -7.69 5.97
N ALA A 88 -8.36 -8.52 6.27
CA ALA A 88 -8.60 -9.76 5.55
C ALA A 88 -9.01 -9.52 4.09
N LEU A 89 -9.87 -8.52 3.81
CA LEU A 89 -10.22 -8.13 2.44
C LEU A 89 -8.98 -7.72 1.66
N ARG A 90 -8.17 -6.82 2.23
CA ARG A 90 -6.93 -6.34 1.64
C ARG A 90 -5.99 -7.49 1.27
N LEU A 91 -5.72 -8.41 2.21
CA LEU A 91 -4.86 -9.58 1.97
C LEU A 91 -5.42 -10.50 0.87
N ILE A 92 -6.75 -10.70 0.80
CA ILE A 92 -7.36 -11.51 -0.26
C ILE A 92 -7.24 -10.81 -1.62
N ASP A 93 -7.46 -9.50 -1.66
CA ASP A 93 -7.29 -8.68 -2.86
C ASP A 93 -5.83 -8.66 -3.34
N GLU A 94 -4.88 -8.65 -2.41
CA GLU A 94 -3.45 -8.82 -2.63
C GLU A 94 -3.06 -10.22 -3.12
N GLY A 95 -3.96 -11.21 -3.04
CA GLY A 95 -3.78 -12.53 -3.62
C GLY A 95 -3.55 -13.67 -2.62
N ALA A 96 -3.67 -13.44 -1.30
CA ALA A 96 -3.34 -14.42 -0.27
C ALA A 96 -4.00 -15.80 -0.47
N LEU A 97 -5.23 -15.86 -0.96
CA LEU A 97 -5.97 -17.12 -1.20
C LEU A 97 -5.68 -17.78 -2.55
N ARG A 98 -4.87 -17.15 -3.41
CA ARG A 98 -4.37 -17.75 -4.66
C ARG A 98 -3.08 -18.53 -4.42
N GLU A 99 -2.25 -18.00 -3.54
CA GLU A 99 -0.91 -18.51 -3.22
C GLU A 99 -0.94 -19.51 -2.08
N ALA A 100 -1.82 -19.30 -1.09
CA ALA A 100 -1.85 -20.09 0.13
C ALA A 100 -3.27 -20.53 0.52
N PRO A 101 -3.41 -21.61 1.32
CA PRO A 101 -4.70 -22.03 1.86
C PRO A 101 -5.24 -21.00 2.87
N LEU A 102 -6.55 -21.11 3.17
CA LEU A 102 -7.23 -20.20 4.12
C LEU A 102 -6.58 -20.17 5.50
N GLY A 103 -6.02 -21.30 5.97
CA GLY A 103 -5.28 -21.41 7.22
C GLY A 103 -4.09 -20.44 7.32
N ALA A 104 -3.29 -20.32 6.26
CA ALA A 104 -2.14 -19.41 6.25
C ALA A 104 -2.57 -17.94 6.35
N LEU A 105 -3.68 -17.56 5.70
CA LEU A 105 -4.27 -16.23 5.86
C LEU A 105 -4.74 -15.99 7.31
N CYS A 106 -5.32 -17.01 7.93
CA CYS A 106 -5.80 -16.95 9.31
C CYS A 106 -4.66 -16.79 10.32
N GLU A 107 -3.54 -17.49 10.12
CA GLU A 107 -2.31 -17.33 10.91
C GLU A 107 -1.77 -15.90 10.82
N ARG A 108 -1.68 -15.33 9.60
CA ARG A 108 -1.26 -13.92 9.39
C ARG A 108 -2.17 -12.92 10.08
N LEU A 109 -3.46 -13.22 10.17
CA LEU A 109 -4.46 -12.37 10.82
C LEU A 109 -4.57 -12.62 12.34
N GLY A 110 -3.96 -13.68 12.87
CA GLY A 110 -4.06 -14.06 14.29
C GLY A 110 -5.46 -14.53 14.69
N ILE A 111 -6.22 -15.14 13.77
CA ILE A 111 -7.60 -15.60 14.03
C ILE A 111 -7.82 -17.03 13.51
N GLY A 112 -8.88 -17.72 13.96
CA GLY A 112 -9.25 -19.04 13.43
C GLY A 112 -10.12 -18.98 12.17
N GLU A 113 -10.06 -20.01 11.31
CA GLU A 113 -10.85 -20.10 10.08
C GLU A 113 -12.36 -19.93 10.29
N ARG A 114 -12.89 -20.54 11.35
CA ARG A 114 -14.32 -20.45 11.70
C ARG A 114 -14.73 -18.99 11.91
N TYR A 115 -13.90 -18.24 12.61
CA TYR A 115 -14.17 -16.83 12.91
C TYR A 115 -14.08 -15.97 11.65
N LEU A 116 -13.08 -16.19 10.79
CA LEU A 116 -12.97 -15.47 9.51
C LEU A 116 -14.19 -15.72 8.60
N ARG A 117 -14.66 -16.96 8.50
CA ARG A 117 -15.87 -17.31 7.74
C ARG A 117 -17.11 -16.62 8.30
N GLN A 118 -17.25 -16.60 9.63
CA GLN A 118 -18.34 -15.92 10.29
C GLN A 118 -18.32 -14.41 10.00
N LEU A 119 -17.15 -13.76 10.07
CA LEU A 119 -17.00 -12.34 9.75
C LEU A 119 -17.45 -12.02 8.33
N PHE A 120 -16.98 -12.81 7.35
CA PHE A 120 -17.37 -12.64 5.94
C PHE A 120 -18.86 -12.87 5.72
N GLN A 121 -19.46 -13.88 6.35
CA GLN A 121 -20.90 -14.12 6.27
C GLN A 121 -21.72 -12.97 6.87
N GLN A 122 -21.29 -12.44 8.02
CA GLN A 122 -22.00 -11.35 8.70
C GLN A 122 -21.89 -10.01 7.94
N ARG A 123 -20.76 -9.76 7.27
CA ARG A 123 -20.48 -8.46 6.63
C ARG A 123 -20.83 -8.42 5.15
N LEU A 124 -20.59 -9.51 4.40
CA LEU A 124 -20.79 -9.57 2.95
C LEU A 124 -21.77 -10.66 2.52
N GLY A 125 -22.25 -11.50 3.43
CA GLY A 125 -23.15 -12.61 3.10
C GLY A 125 -22.50 -13.76 2.33
N VAL A 126 -21.18 -13.76 2.14
CA VAL A 126 -20.44 -14.75 1.35
C VAL A 126 -19.25 -15.30 2.12
N SER A 127 -18.61 -16.37 1.64
CA SER A 127 -17.38 -16.91 2.23
C SER A 127 -16.12 -16.18 1.71
N PRO A 128 -14.98 -16.20 2.44
CA PRO A 128 -13.72 -15.64 1.95
C PRO A 128 -13.27 -16.20 0.59
N LYS A 129 -13.47 -17.52 0.37
CA LYS A 129 -13.14 -18.17 -0.91
C LYS A 129 -14.07 -17.71 -2.04
N THR A 130 -15.35 -17.50 -1.74
CA THR A 130 -16.32 -16.97 -2.70
C THR A 130 -15.98 -15.54 -3.11
N TYR A 131 -15.58 -14.70 -2.14
CA TYR A 131 -15.10 -13.35 -2.40
C TYR A 131 -13.86 -13.38 -3.31
N ALA A 132 -12.84 -14.17 -2.97
CA ALA A 132 -11.64 -14.32 -3.79
C ALA A 132 -11.95 -14.75 -5.22
N LEU A 133 -12.82 -15.74 -5.40
CA LEU A 133 -13.23 -16.23 -6.71
C LEU A 133 -13.96 -15.16 -7.52
N HIS A 134 -14.83 -14.39 -6.89
CA HIS A 134 -15.50 -13.26 -7.52
C HIS A 134 -14.48 -12.21 -8.00
N ARG A 135 -13.45 -11.88 -7.21
CA ARG A 135 -12.37 -10.96 -7.62
C ARG A 135 -11.58 -11.49 -8.83
N GLN A 136 -11.31 -12.81 -8.89
CA GLN A 136 -10.71 -13.43 -10.07
C GLN A 136 -11.59 -13.31 -11.32
N CYS A 137 -12.90 -13.52 -11.18
CA CYS A 137 -13.85 -13.35 -12.28
C CYS A 137 -13.95 -11.88 -12.75
N LEU A 138 -13.89 -10.90 -11.84
CA LEU A 138 -13.87 -9.49 -12.20
C LEU A 138 -12.60 -9.10 -12.97
N PHE A 139 -11.45 -9.64 -12.57
CA PHE A 139 -10.20 -9.44 -13.32
C PHE A 139 -10.28 -10.09 -14.71
N ALA A 140 -10.80 -11.31 -14.82
CA ALA A 140 -11.05 -11.94 -16.12
C ALA A 140 -11.98 -11.10 -17.00
N LYS A 141 -13.04 -10.53 -16.42
CA LYS A 141 -13.97 -9.62 -17.12
C LYS A 141 -13.23 -8.40 -17.67
N GLN A 142 -12.32 -7.81 -16.90
CA GLN A 142 -11.48 -6.70 -17.37
C GLN A 142 -10.63 -7.12 -18.57
N LEU A 143 -9.95 -8.28 -18.50
CA LEU A 143 -9.13 -8.78 -19.60
C LEU A 143 -9.97 -9.06 -20.87
N LEU A 144 -11.14 -9.67 -20.73
CA LEU A 144 -12.05 -9.94 -21.85
C LEU A 144 -12.52 -8.66 -22.57
N HIS A 145 -12.60 -7.54 -21.84
CA HIS A 145 -13.01 -6.25 -22.38
C HIS A 145 -11.86 -5.45 -23.00
N GLN A 146 -10.69 -5.46 -22.37
CA GLN A 146 -9.58 -4.57 -22.72
C GLN A 146 -8.57 -5.23 -23.66
N THR A 147 -8.60 -6.56 -23.82
CA THR A 147 -7.52 -7.30 -24.46
C THR A 147 -8.02 -8.35 -25.45
N ARG A 148 -7.12 -8.74 -26.37
CA ARG A 148 -7.36 -9.77 -27.38
C ARG A 148 -6.90 -11.17 -26.96
N LEU A 149 -6.37 -11.35 -25.74
CA LEU A 149 -5.85 -12.64 -25.26
C LEU A 149 -6.86 -13.77 -25.48
N PRO A 150 -6.48 -14.95 -25.99
CA PRO A 150 -7.34 -16.13 -25.99
C PRO A 150 -8.03 -16.38 -24.64
N VAL A 151 -9.27 -16.86 -24.64
CA VAL A 151 -10.04 -17.09 -23.40
C VAL A 151 -9.30 -18.04 -22.44
N THR A 152 -8.52 -18.97 -22.98
CA THR A 152 -7.60 -19.84 -22.23
C THR A 152 -6.57 -19.04 -21.45
N GLU A 153 -5.87 -18.12 -22.10
CA GLU A 153 -4.87 -17.25 -21.47
C GLU A 153 -5.51 -16.31 -20.45
N VAL A 154 -6.69 -15.75 -20.74
CA VAL A 154 -7.46 -14.96 -19.76
C VAL A 154 -7.73 -15.77 -18.48
N ALA A 155 -8.10 -17.05 -18.62
CA ALA A 155 -8.34 -17.91 -17.47
C ALA A 155 -7.07 -18.08 -16.62
N TYR A 156 -5.94 -18.40 -17.25
CA TYR A 156 -4.65 -18.54 -16.56
C TYR A 156 -4.19 -17.23 -15.92
N ALA A 157 -4.29 -16.12 -16.65
CA ALA A 157 -3.90 -14.80 -16.17
C ALA A 157 -4.76 -14.30 -14.99
N SER A 158 -5.98 -14.81 -14.88
CA SER A 158 -6.88 -14.55 -13.74
C SER A 158 -6.67 -15.50 -12.57
N GLY A 159 -5.72 -16.43 -12.66
CA GLY A 159 -5.34 -17.38 -11.63
C GLY A 159 -6.15 -18.68 -11.63
N PHE A 160 -6.81 -19.04 -12.73
CA PHE A 160 -7.46 -20.35 -12.87
C PHE A 160 -6.49 -21.37 -13.48
N ARG A 161 -6.46 -22.58 -12.91
CA ARG A 161 -5.66 -23.71 -13.45
C ARG A 161 -6.43 -24.60 -14.43
N SER A 162 -7.71 -24.31 -14.66
CA SER A 162 -8.60 -25.13 -15.49
C SER A 162 -9.64 -24.25 -16.17
N LEU A 163 -9.70 -24.34 -17.50
CA LEU A 163 -10.68 -23.62 -18.31
C LEU A 163 -12.13 -24.00 -17.95
N ARG A 164 -12.37 -25.28 -17.61
CA ARG A 164 -13.70 -25.73 -17.17
C ARG A 164 -14.12 -25.02 -15.89
N ARG A 165 -13.26 -25.03 -14.87
CA ARG A 165 -13.52 -24.34 -13.59
C ARG A 165 -13.70 -22.84 -13.77
N PHE A 166 -12.92 -22.24 -14.68
CA PHE A 166 -13.08 -20.84 -15.06
C PHE A 166 -14.46 -20.56 -15.64
N ASN A 167 -14.88 -21.30 -16.67
CA ASN A 167 -16.18 -21.10 -17.31
C ASN A 167 -17.34 -21.29 -16.31
N ASP A 168 -17.27 -22.31 -15.45
CA ASP A 168 -18.29 -22.59 -14.44
C ASP A 168 -18.36 -21.45 -13.40
N ALA A 169 -17.21 -20.99 -12.90
CA ALA A 169 -17.15 -19.88 -11.96
C ALA A 169 -17.62 -18.56 -12.60
N PHE A 170 -17.16 -18.26 -13.81
CA PHE A 170 -17.49 -17.03 -14.51
C PHE A 170 -18.98 -16.94 -14.81
N ARG A 171 -19.61 -18.00 -15.32
CA ARG A 171 -21.08 -18.03 -15.50
C ARG A 171 -21.82 -17.86 -14.18
N ARG A 172 -21.38 -18.57 -13.12
CA ARG A 172 -22.03 -18.49 -11.81
C ARG A 172 -21.95 -17.10 -11.19
N HIS A 173 -20.83 -16.40 -11.35
CA HIS A 173 -20.57 -15.12 -10.67
C HIS A 173 -20.87 -13.88 -11.51
N ILE A 174 -20.71 -13.96 -12.83
CA ILE A 174 -20.89 -12.83 -13.77
C ILE A 174 -22.22 -12.95 -14.53
N GLY A 175 -22.80 -14.15 -14.63
CA GLY A 175 -24.08 -14.38 -15.30
C GLY A 175 -24.00 -14.49 -16.83
N LEU A 176 -22.82 -14.34 -17.42
CA LEU A 176 -22.58 -14.41 -18.87
C LEU A 176 -21.47 -15.41 -19.19
N ALA A 177 -21.43 -15.93 -20.41
CA ALA A 177 -20.29 -16.71 -20.88
C ALA A 177 -19.12 -15.78 -21.27
N PRO A 178 -17.86 -16.17 -21.04
CA PRO A 178 -16.69 -15.35 -21.40
C PRO A 178 -16.67 -14.86 -22.85
N ARG A 179 -17.17 -15.68 -23.79
CA ARG A 179 -17.22 -15.35 -25.23
C ARG A 179 -18.25 -14.26 -25.55
N GLU A 180 -19.35 -14.21 -24.82
CA GLU A 180 -20.42 -13.21 -25.02
C GLU A 180 -19.95 -11.82 -24.58
N LEU A 181 -19.06 -11.78 -23.60
CA LEU A 181 -18.51 -10.54 -23.07
C LEU A 181 -17.34 -9.99 -23.91
N ARG A 182 -16.80 -10.78 -24.84
CA ARG A 182 -15.65 -10.36 -25.65
C ARG A 182 -16.04 -9.25 -26.62
N ARG A 183 -15.50 -8.05 -26.39
CA ARG A 183 -15.59 -6.93 -27.34
C ARG A 183 -14.42 -7.04 -28.33
N ARG A 184 -14.63 -6.70 -29.61
CA ARG A 184 -13.58 -6.69 -30.67
C ARG A 184 -12.56 -5.53 -30.51
N GLY A 185 -12.27 -5.09 -29.29
CA GLY A 185 -11.40 -3.95 -28.98
C GLY A 185 -9.98 -4.38 -28.61
N GLY A 186 -8.99 -3.67 -29.14
CA GLY A 186 -7.56 -3.86 -28.90
C GLY A 186 -6.81 -3.62 -30.21
N THR A 187 -5.63 -3.02 -30.20
CA THR A 187 -4.71 -2.96 -31.34
C THR A 187 -3.82 -4.21 -31.32
N GLY A 188 -3.43 -4.71 -32.50
CA GLY A 188 -2.65 -5.94 -32.65
C GLY A 188 -1.15 -5.70 -32.49
N ASP A 189 -0.76 -5.15 -31.34
CA ASP A 189 0.65 -4.94 -31.00
C ASP A 189 1.17 -6.07 -30.12
N ASP A 190 2.48 -6.30 -30.13
CA ASP A 190 3.15 -7.34 -29.32
C ASP A 190 3.10 -6.94 -27.84
N GLY A 191 2.01 -7.27 -27.16
CA GLY A 191 1.84 -7.06 -25.71
C GLY A 191 0.39 -6.91 -25.26
N LEU A 192 0.22 -6.73 -23.95
CA LEU A 192 -1.07 -6.55 -23.29
C LEU A 192 -1.26 -5.08 -22.91
N THR A 193 -2.38 -4.48 -23.30
CA THR A 193 -2.74 -3.12 -22.89
C THR A 193 -3.91 -3.14 -21.92
N LEU A 194 -3.74 -2.53 -20.74
CA LEU A 194 -4.77 -2.40 -19.71
C LEU A 194 -4.97 -0.93 -19.33
N THR A 195 -6.20 -0.55 -19.04
CA THR A 195 -6.50 0.76 -18.47
C THR A 195 -6.59 0.63 -16.96
N LEU A 196 -5.73 1.35 -16.24
CA LEU A 196 -5.69 1.39 -14.78
C LEU A 196 -6.17 2.76 -14.29
N SER A 197 -7.42 2.82 -13.82
CA SER A 197 -8.02 4.06 -13.31
C SER A 197 -7.49 4.44 -11.93
N TYR A 198 -7.51 5.75 -11.65
CA TYR A 198 -7.26 6.36 -10.35
C TYR A 198 -8.42 7.30 -9.96
N ARG A 199 -8.48 7.68 -8.69
CA ARG A 199 -9.40 8.75 -8.22
C ARG A 199 -8.75 10.10 -8.50
N PRO A 200 -9.30 10.99 -9.33
CA PRO A 200 -8.75 12.34 -9.47
C PRO A 200 -8.89 13.10 -8.14
N PRO A 201 -8.03 14.08 -7.86
CA PRO A 201 -6.90 14.56 -8.68
C PRO A 201 -5.65 13.65 -8.64
N TYR A 202 -4.76 13.83 -9.61
CA TYR A 202 -3.48 13.10 -9.69
C TYR A 202 -2.36 14.06 -10.13
N ALA A 203 -1.46 14.38 -9.21
CA ALA A 203 -0.32 15.26 -9.44
C ALA A 203 0.76 14.52 -10.25
N TRP A 204 0.53 14.36 -11.55
CA TRP A 204 1.45 13.63 -12.43
C TRP A 204 2.84 14.25 -12.46
N HIS A 205 2.96 15.57 -12.66
CA HIS A 205 4.26 16.23 -12.79
C HIS A 205 5.19 16.02 -11.57
N PRO A 206 4.75 16.23 -10.31
CA PRO A 206 5.60 15.91 -9.15
C PRO A 206 6.03 14.44 -9.07
N LEU A 207 5.13 13.50 -9.35
CA LEU A 207 5.45 12.07 -9.35
C LEU A 207 6.45 11.73 -10.47
N HIS A 208 6.21 12.29 -11.65
CA HIS A 208 7.01 12.13 -12.84
C HIS A 208 8.44 12.65 -12.65
N ASP A 209 8.58 13.86 -12.13
CA ASP A 209 9.87 14.47 -11.79
C ASP A 209 10.61 13.63 -10.77
N PHE A 210 9.90 13.10 -9.77
CA PHE A 210 10.46 12.20 -8.77
C PHE A 210 11.09 10.97 -9.43
N HIS A 211 10.36 10.31 -10.34
CA HIS A 211 10.86 9.15 -11.08
C HIS A 211 12.01 9.52 -12.01
N ARG A 212 11.91 10.61 -12.78
CA ARG A 212 12.96 11.05 -13.71
C ARG A 212 14.31 11.27 -13.03
N GLN A 213 14.31 11.89 -11.85
CA GLN A 213 15.55 12.15 -11.09
C GLN A 213 16.24 10.85 -10.61
N ARG A 214 15.50 9.75 -10.47
CA ARG A 214 15.95 8.50 -9.84
C ARG A 214 15.91 7.29 -10.79
N ALA A 215 15.52 7.51 -12.03
CA ALA A 215 15.48 6.49 -13.07
C ALA A 215 16.88 5.90 -13.28
N ILE A 216 16.91 4.59 -13.45
CA ILE A 216 18.13 3.83 -13.70
C ILE A 216 18.17 3.44 -15.16
N ASP A 217 19.17 3.95 -15.88
CA ASP A 217 19.36 3.69 -17.30
C ASP A 217 19.47 2.17 -17.55
N GLY A 218 18.75 1.66 -18.55
CA GLY A 218 18.64 0.23 -18.85
C GLY A 218 17.68 -0.56 -17.95
N LEU A 219 17.14 0.01 -16.86
CA LEU A 219 16.11 -0.61 -16.03
C LEU A 219 14.76 0.10 -16.15
N GLU A 220 14.77 1.42 -16.17
CA GLU A 220 13.59 2.29 -16.14
C GLU A 220 13.69 3.35 -17.24
N TRP A 221 12.55 3.74 -17.81
CA TRP A 221 12.44 4.83 -18.76
C TRP A 221 11.32 5.79 -18.36
N VAL A 222 11.58 7.08 -18.52
CA VAL A 222 10.67 8.17 -18.16
C VAL A 222 10.62 9.14 -19.34
N GLY A 223 9.57 9.04 -20.16
CA GLY A 223 9.28 10.01 -21.23
C GLY A 223 8.39 11.13 -20.74
N GLU A 224 7.85 11.99 -21.59
CA GLU A 224 7.06 13.16 -21.17
C GLU A 224 5.78 12.80 -20.38
N HIS A 225 5.06 11.79 -20.85
CA HIS A 225 3.77 11.36 -20.28
C HIS A 225 3.74 9.89 -19.86
N HIS A 226 4.91 9.26 -19.72
CA HIS A 226 4.95 7.85 -19.34
C HIS A 226 6.11 7.51 -18.42
N TYR A 227 5.90 6.44 -17.65
CA TYR A 227 6.91 5.75 -16.88
C TYR A 227 6.86 4.26 -17.21
N GLY A 228 8.01 3.65 -17.47
CA GLY A 228 8.10 2.21 -17.66
C GLY A 228 9.38 1.65 -17.10
N ARG A 229 9.42 0.32 -17.00
CA ARG A 229 10.57 -0.43 -16.50
C ARG A 229 10.51 -1.91 -16.82
N HIS A 230 11.67 -2.55 -16.77
CA HIS A 230 11.77 -3.99 -16.63
C HIS A 230 11.33 -4.44 -15.24
N VAL A 231 10.65 -5.58 -15.20
CA VAL A 231 10.08 -6.15 -13.98
C VAL A 231 10.32 -7.65 -13.93
N HIS A 232 10.33 -8.17 -12.72
CA HIS A 232 10.30 -9.60 -12.46
C HIS A 232 9.34 -9.90 -11.31
N TRP A 233 8.72 -11.08 -11.35
CA TRP A 233 7.83 -11.57 -10.30
C TRP A 233 8.05 -13.07 -10.12
N GLY A 234 8.76 -13.46 -9.05
CA GLY A 234 9.27 -14.83 -8.94
C GLY A 234 10.22 -15.13 -10.10
N SER A 235 9.95 -16.19 -10.85
CA SER A 235 10.71 -16.56 -12.06
C SER A 235 10.21 -15.89 -13.34
N ALA A 236 9.10 -15.15 -13.28
CA ALA A 236 8.53 -14.49 -14.45
C ALA A 236 9.23 -13.16 -14.71
N ARG A 237 9.47 -12.84 -15.98
CA ARG A 237 10.13 -11.63 -16.47
C ARG A 237 9.21 -10.86 -17.40
N GLY A 238 9.46 -9.57 -17.49
CA GLY A 238 8.84 -8.73 -18.50
C GLY A 238 9.10 -7.26 -18.30
N TRP A 239 8.19 -6.45 -18.80
CA TRP A 239 8.26 -5.00 -18.68
C TRP A 239 6.87 -4.38 -18.78
N PHE A 240 6.76 -3.12 -18.36
CA PHE A 240 5.58 -2.30 -18.62
C PHE A 240 5.96 -0.86 -18.94
N THR A 241 5.09 -0.19 -19.69
CA THR A 241 5.03 1.27 -19.87
C THR A 241 3.65 1.75 -19.48
N ALA A 242 3.56 2.66 -18.52
CA ALA A 242 2.33 3.31 -18.09
C ALA A 242 2.29 4.74 -18.62
N GLU A 243 1.37 5.01 -19.55
CA GLU A 243 1.11 6.33 -20.14
C GLU A 243 -0.03 7.01 -19.38
N HIS A 244 0.16 8.24 -18.92
CA HIS A 244 -0.84 9.02 -18.18
C HIS A 244 -1.92 9.55 -19.12
N ASP A 245 -3.18 9.25 -18.79
CA ASP A 245 -4.38 9.71 -19.51
C ASP A 245 -5.24 10.54 -18.53
N PRO A 246 -5.01 11.87 -18.45
CA PRO A 246 -5.73 12.73 -17.51
C PRO A 246 -7.21 12.87 -17.86
N GLU A 247 -7.57 12.80 -19.14
CA GLU A 247 -8.97 12.93 -19.61
C GLU A 247 -9.86 11.80 -19.09
N HIS A 248 -9.30 10.58 -19.01
CA HIS A 248 -10.02 9.39 -18.53
C HIS A 248 -9.68 9.01 -17.08
N HIS A 249 -8.93 9.84 -16.37
CA HIS A 249 -8.44 9.60 -15.02
C HIS A 249 -7.79 8.21 -14.87
N ALA A 250 -6.89 7.87 -15.80
CA ALA A 250 -6.29 6.56 -15.87
C ALA A 250 -4.84 6.57 -16.35
N PHE A 251 -4.21 5.41 -16.27
CA PHE A 251 -3.01 5.08 -17.02
C PHE A 251 -3.34 4.01 -18.06
N ARG A 252 -2.89 4.22 -19.29
CA ARG A 252 -2.83 3.17 -20.30
C ARG A 252 -1.52 2.42 -20.10
N VAL A 253 -1.62 1.20 -19.58
CA VAL A 253 -0.47 0.36 -19.26
C VAL A 253 -0.30 -0.68 -20.33
N HIS A 254 0.74 -0.52 -21.14
CA HIS A 254 1.21 -1.54 -22.06
C HIS A 254 2.26 -2.40 -21.34
N LEU A 255 2.14 -3.72 -21.40
CA LEU A 255 3.05 -4.62 -20.69
C LEU A 255 3.22 -5.96 -21.42
N MET A 256 4.36 -6.59 -21.19
CA MET A 256 4.68 -7.93 -21.69
C MET A 256 5.23 -8.76 -20.53
N LEU A 257 4.81 -10.01 -20.44
CA LEU A 257 5.27 -10.98 -19.44
C LEU A 257 5.49 -12.33 -20.13
N ASP A 258 6.55 -13.03 -19.76
CA ASP A 258 6.83 -14.39 -20.23
C ASP A 258 5.87 -15.44 -19.61
N ASP A 259 5.32 -15.17 -18.43
CA ASP A 259 4.29 -15.95 -17.76
C ASP A 259 3.09 -15.08 -17.37
N LEU A 260 1.96 -15.29 -18.04
CA LEU A 260 0.73 -14.57 -17.74
C LEU A 260 0.08 -14.98 -16.42
N ALA A 261 0.43 -16.11 -15.80
CA ALA A 261 -0.14 -16.53 -14.52
C ALA A 261 0.12 -15.51 -13.39
N VAL A 262 1.20 -14.73 -13.51
CA VAL A 262 1.56 -13.66 -12.57
C VAL A 262 1.00 -12.29 -12.96
N LEU A 263 0.18 -12.19 -14.02
CA LEU A 263 -0.33 -10.92 -14.51
C LEU A 263 -1.07 -10.14 -13.42
N ALA A 264 -1.95 -10.80 -12.67
CA ALA A 264 -2.73 -10.11 -11.65
C ALA A 264 -1.86 -9.51 -10.52
N PRO A 265 -0.88 -10.22 -9.90
CA PRO A 265 0.05 -9.59 -8.97
C PRO A 265 0.90 -8.49 -9.60
N VAL A 266 1.39 -8.66 -10.83
CA VAL A 266 2.14 -7.61 -11.55
C VAL A 266 1.31 -6.35 -11.72
N VAL A 267 0.05 -6.46 -12.18
CA VAL A 267 -0.86 -5.31 -12.32
C VAL A 267 -1.08 -4.62 -10.98
N ARG A 268 -1.28 -5.37 -9.88
CA ARG A 268 -1.38 -4.77 -8.54
C ARG A 268 -0.10 -4.03 -8.16
N GLN A 269 1.05 -4.58 -8.50
CA GLN A 269 2.32 -3.94 -8.21
C GLN A 269 2.52 -2.64 -9.00
N ILE A 270 2.09 -2.60 -10.27
CA ILE A 270 2.04 -1.37 -11.07
C ILE A 270 1.12 -0.34 -10.41
N ARG A 271 -0.09 -0.75 -9.98
CA ARG A 271 -1.01 0.14 -9.26
C ARG A 271 -0.40 0.72 -7.99
N ARG A 272 0.37 -0.07 -7.25
CA ARG A 272 1.07 0.37 -6.02
C ARG A 272 2.25 1.30 -6.33
N VAL A 273 3.05 1.00 -7.36
CA VAL A 273 4.18 1.85 -7.77
C VAL A 273 3.70 3.24 -8.18
N LEU A 274 2.54 3.31 -8.84
CA LEU A 274 1.88 4.56 -9.23
C LEU A 274 0.87 5.08 -8.18
N ASP A 275 0.71 4.40 -7.05
CA ASP A 275 -0.22 4.76 -5.96
C ASP A 275 -1.65 5.12 -6.42
N LEU A 276 -2.18 4.34 -7.38
CA LEU A 276 -3.47 4.63 -8.04
C LEU A 276 -4.69 4.48 -7.13
N ASP A 277 -4.53 3.76 -6.02
CA ASP A 277 -5.60 3.40 -5.09
C ASP A 277 -5.73 4.40 -3.92
N ALA A 278 -4.83 5.38 -3.80
CA ALA A 278 -4.91 6.41 -2.76
C ALA A 278 -6.15 7.31 -2.91
N ASP A 279 -6.80 7.57 -1.78
CA ASP A 279 -7.88 8.55 -1.64
C ASP A 279 -7.28 9.90 -1.20
N THR A 280 -6.76 10.63 -2.17
CA THR A 280 -6.02 11.89 -1.94
C THR A 280 -6.91 12.93 -1.26
N ALA A 281 -8.20 13.00 -1.61
CA ALA A 281 -9.15 13.92 -0.96
C ALA A 281 -9.25 13.68 0.55
N THR A 282 -9.34 12.42 0.99
CA THR A 282 -9.38 12.07 2.42
C THR A 282 -8.06 12.41 3.12
N ILE A 283 -6.94 12.11 2.46
CA ILE A 283 -5.60 12.37 2.97
C ILE A 283 -5.38 13.87 3.14
N GLU A 284 -5.63 14.66 2.10
CA GLU A 284 -5.42 16.11 2.06
C GLU A 284 -6.35 16.83 3.04
N SER A 285 -7.62 16.42 3.12
CA SER A 285 -8.54 16.96 4.14
C SER A 285 -8.08 16.68 5.56
N HIS A 286 -7.41 15.55 5.80
CA HIS A 286 -6.80 15.27 7.09
C HIS A 286 -5.56 16.12 7.33
N LEU A 287 -4.60 16.12 6.39
CA LEU A 287 -3.35 16.88 6.52
C LEU A 287 -3.61 18.39 6.66
N GLY A 288 -4.55 18.96 5.91
CA GLY A 288 -4.90 20.37 5.98
C GLY A 288 -5.52 20.80 7.31
N ARG A 289 -6.09 19.86 8.07
CA ARG A 289 -6.56 20.13 9.45
C ARG A 289 -5.42 20.08 10.47
N ILE A 290 -4.44 19.19 10.27
CA ILE A 290 -3.31 19.02 11.19
C ILE A 290 -2.25 20.10 10.98
N ALA A 291 -1.95 20.44 9.73
CA ALA A 291 -0.95 21.43 9.36
C ALA A 291 -1.59 22.51 8.47
N PRO A 292 -2.45 23.40 9.02
CA PRO A 292 -3.17 24.41 8.23
C PRO A 292 -2.26 25.44 7.56
N GLY A 293 -1.03 25.62 8.05
CA GLY A 293 -0.03 26.48 7.43
C GLY A 293 0.73 25.84 6.26
N LEU A 294 0.57 24.54 6.05
CA LEU A 294 1.26 23.80 4.99
C LEU A 294 0.48 23.91 3.67
N SER A 295 1.08 24.54 2.66
CA SER A 295 0.53 24.55 1.31
C SER A 295 0.58 23.14 0.70
N LEU A 296 -0.57 22.46 0.63
CA LEU A 296 -0.66 21.11 0.09
C LEU A 296 -0.67 21.12 -1.44
N THR A 297 0.17 20.27 -2.04
CA THR A 297 0.06 19.89 -3.45
C THR A 297 -1.11 18.92 -3.60
N GLU A 298 -2.15 19.34 -4.33
CA GLU A 298 -3.35 18.54 -4.58
C GLU A 298 -3.07 17.35 -5.51
N GLY A 299 -3.57 16.17 -5.15
CA GLY A 299 -3.41 14.93 -5.91
C GLY A 299 -2.07 14.26 -5.75
N LEU A 300 -1.25 14.64 -4.75
CA LEU A 300 0.10 14.09 -4.56
C LEU A 300 0.07 12.60 -4.24
N ARG A 301 0.97 11.84 -4.88
CA ARG A 301 1.02 10.37 -4.83
C ARG A 301 2.32 9.87 -4.25
N LEU A 302 2.27 8.75 -3.55
CA LEU A 302 3.44 8.07 -3.03
C LEU A 302 4.19 7.37 -4.17
N PRO A 303 5.40 7.81 -4.55
CA PRO A 303 6.11 7.14 -5.63
C PRO A 303 6.64 5.81 -5.09
N GLY A 304 6.23 4.69 -5.69
CA GLY A 304 6.71 3.38 -5.23
C GLY A 304 8.06 2.99 -5.81
N VAL A 305 8.64 1.92 -5.27
CA VAL A 305 9.78 1.18 -5.85
C VAL A 305 9.34 -0.25 -6.05
N TRP A 306 9.73 -0.91 -7.15
CA TRP A 306 9.14 -2.19 -7.58
C TRP A 306 9.15 -3.31 -6.54
N SER A 307 10.11 -3.38 -5.62
CA SER A 307 10.09 -4.36 -4.54
C SER A 307 10.66 -3.79 -3.24
N PRO A 308 10.35 -4.40 -2.08
CA PRO A 308 11.00 -4.05 -0.82
C PRO A 308 12.51 -4.23 -0.93
N PHE A 309 12.98 -5.35 -1.50
CA PHE A 309 14.41 -5.58 -1.72
C PHE A 309 15.07 -4.44 -2.49
N GLU A 310 14.53 -4.07 -3.65
CA GLU A 310 15.05 -2.94 -4.43
C GLU A 310 15.02 -1.63 -3.64
N ALA A 311 13.96 -1.37 -2.88
CA ALA A 311 13.86 -0.18 -2.03
C ALA A 311 14.97 -0.16 -0.96
N GLY A 312 15.26 -1.31 -0.34
CA GLY A 312 16.36 -1.48 0.61
C GLY A 312 17.73 -1.26 -0.03
N VAL A 313 17.97 -1.84 -1.21
CA VAL A 313 19.21 -1.62 -1.97
C VAL A 313 19.40 -0.15 -2.32
N ARG A 314 18.38 0.50 -2.89
CA ARG A 314 18.40 1.93 -3.21
C ARG A 314 18.64 2.78 -1.96
N ALA A 315 18.03 2.44 -0.83
CA ALA A 315 18.20 3.16 0.43
C ALA A 315 19.62 3.01 1.00
N ILE A 316 20.19 1.80 1.01
CA ILE A 316 21.56 1.54 1.47
C ILE A 316 22.57 2.29 0.59
N LEU A 317 22.43 2.20 -0.73
CA LEU A 317 23.32 2.90 -1.66
C LEU A 317 23.15 4.42 -1.59
N GLY A 318 21.96 4.91 -1.24
CA GLY A 318 21.65 6.32 -1.04
C GLY A 318 22.06 6.90 0.32
N GLN A 319 22.57 6.11 1.26
CA GLN A 319 22.96 6.62 2.58
C GLN A 319 24.03 7.72 2.46
N GLN A 320 23.79 8.88 3.06
CA GLN A 320 24.77 9.98 3.19
C GLN A 320 25.37 10.46 1.86
N VAL A 321 24.66 10.31 0.74
CA VAL A 321 25.10 10.77 -0.59
C VAL A 321 23.97 11.52 -1.29
N SER A 322 24.31 12.27 -2.35
CA SER A 322 23.29 12.94 -3.17
C SER A 322 22.47 11.94 -3.98
N ILE A 323 21.29 12.36 -4.45
CA ILE A 323 20.42 11.56 -5.34
C ILE A 323 21.19 11.13 -6.60
N VAL A 324 21.98 12.02 -7.19
CA VAL A 324 22.80 11.73 -8.38
C VAL A 324 23.85 10.65 -8.10
N ALA A 325 24.54 10.74 -6.95
CA ALA A 325 25.53 9.73 -6.57
C ALA A 325 24.87 8.37 -6.27
N ALA A 326 23.72 8.37 -5.57
CA ALA A 326 22.94 7.16 -5.32
C ALA A 326 22.49 6.50 -6.63
N ARG A 327 21.97 7.29 -7.59
CA ARG A 327 21.55 6.83 -8.91
C ARG A 327 22.69 6.13 -9.65
N ARG A 328 23.90 6.72 -9.64
CA ARG A 328 25.11 6.13 -10.25
C ARG A 328 25.49 4.78 -9.61
N LEU A 329 25.45 4.67 -8.29
CA LEU A 329 25.74 3.42 -7.59
C LEU A 329 24.72 2.33 -7.93
N VAL A 330 23.43 2.67 -7.97
CA VAL A 330 22.36 1.71 -8.34
C VAL A 330 22.49 1.31 -9.81
N GLY A 331 22.77 2.25 -10.72
CA GLY A 331 23.00 1.95 -12.13
C GLY A 331 24.17 1.00 -12.35
N SER A 332 25.30 1.24 -11.67
CA SER A 332 26.45 0.32 -11.71
C SER A 332 26.12 -1.06 -11.14
N LEU A 333 25.28 -1.16 -10.10
CA LEU A 333 24.81 -2.45 -9.59
C LEU A 333 23.96 -3.20 -10.61
N VAL A 334 23.03 -2.50 -11.27
CA VAL A 334 22.14 -3.09 -12.29
C VAL A 334 22.92 -3.54 -13.51
N GLU A 335 23.84 -2.72 -14.02
CA GLU A 335 24.66 -3.06 -15.19
C GLU A 335 25.55 -4.29 -14.94
N GLN A 336 26.09 -4.42 -13.72
CA GLN A 336 27.04 -5.50 -13.39
C GLN A 336 26.38 -6.79 -12.91
N LEU A 337 25.24 -6.71 -12.21
CA LEU A 337 24.60 -7.86 -11.55
C LEU A 337 23.14 -8.10 -11.97
N GLY A 338 22.59 -7.26 -12.84
CA GLY A 338 21.23 -7.42 -13.39
C GLY A 338 21.19 -8.52 -14.45
N GLU A 339 20.06 -9.24 -14.52
CA GLU A 339 19.82 -10.22 -15.59
C GLU A 339 19.50 -9.46 -16.89
N PRO A 340 20.17 -9.73 -18.02
CA PRO A 340 19.89 -9.06 -19.29
C PRO A 340 18.43 -9.22 -19.75
N ALA A 341 17.83 -8.15 -20.26
CA ALA A 341 16.42 -8.08 -20.62
C ALA A 341 16.21 -7.26 -21.90
N GLY A 342 16.34 -7.89 -23.08
CA GLY A 342 16.24 -7.17 -24.35
C GLY A 342 17.36 -6.12 -24.50
N ASP A 343 16.99 -4.84 -24.49
CA ASP A 343 17.88 -3.67 -24.54
C ASP A 343 18.30 -3.15 -23.16
N GLY A 344 17.88 -3.81 -22.09
CA GLY A 344 18.14 -3.42 -20.71
C GLY A 344 18.45 -4.57 -19.75
N TYR A 345 18.10 -4.39 -18.49
CA TYR A 345 18.36 -5.31 -17.40
C TYR A 345 17.16 -5.40 -16.45
N HIS A 346 16.91 -6.59 -15.91
CA HIS A 346 16.14 -6.74 -14.68
C HIS A 346 16.99 -6.32 -13.48
N PHE A 347 16.32 -5.87 -12.42
CA PHE A 347 17.01 -5.53 -11.17
C PHE A 347 17.72 -6.78 -10.60
N PRO A 348 18.95 -6.64 -10.05
CA PRO A 348 19.69 -7.75 -9.46
C PRO A 348 18.88 -8.53 -8.42
N THR A 349 19.00 -9.86 -8.41
CA THR A 349 18.34 -10.68 -7.39
C THR A 349 19.09 -10.62 -6.06
N PRO A 350 18.45 -10.94 -4.92
CA PRO A 350 19.15 -11.08 -3.65
C PRO A 350 20.36 -12.01 -3.72
N GLU A 351 20.26 -13.11 -4.45
CA GLU A 351 21.32 -14.10 -4.61
C GLU A 351 22.51 -13.52 -5.39
N SER A 352 22.27 -12.78 -6.48
CA SER A 352 23.36 -12.20 -7.28
C SER A 352 24.12 -11.12 -6.52
N VAL A 353 23.42 -10.30 -5.72
CA VAL A 353 24.05 -9.29 -4.86
C VAL A 353 24.82 -9.94 -3.71
N ALA A 354 24.27 -10.99 -3.10
CA ALA A 354 24.92 -11.71 -1.99
C ALA A 354 26.21 -12.43 -2.42
N ALA A 355 26.27 -12.91 -3.66
CA ALA A 355 27.41 -13.63 -4.21
C ALA A 355 28.54 -12.73 -4.74
N SER A 356 28.34 -11.41 -4.79
CA SER A 356 29.32 -10.45 -5.30
C SER A 356 30.12 -9.78 -4.19
N GLU A 357 31.42 -9.55 -4.42
CA GLU A 357 32.28 -8.71 -3.56
C GLU A 357 32.03 -7.20 -3.72
N LEU A 358 31.20 -6.81 -4.70
CA LEU A 358 30.80 -5.42 -4.95
C LEU A 358 31.99 -4.47 -5.16
N GLU A 359 33.11 -4.95 -5.70
CA GLU A 359 34.33 -4.17 -5.91
C GLU A 359 34.12 -2.96 -6.81
N PHE A 360 33.26 -3.11 -7.84
CA PHE A 360 32.88 -2.07 -8.79
C PHE A 360 32.16 -0.87 -8.15
N LEU A 361 31.55 -1.03 -6.97
CA LEU A 361 30.93 0.09 -6.25
C LEU A 361 31.98 0.93 -5.51
N ARG A 362 32.13 2.19 -5.93
CA ARG A 362 33.03 3.16 -5.29
C ARG A 362 32.41 3.73 -4.01
N MET A 363 32.37 2.92 -2.95
CA MET A 363 31.81 3.28 -1.64
C MET A 363 32.55 2.62 -0.48
N PRO A 364 32.38 3.08 0.78
CA PRO A 364 33.05 2.50 1.94
C PRO A 364 32.78 1.00 2.11
N GLY A 365 33.80 0.23 2.53
CA GLY A 365 33.69 -1.21 2.73
C GLY A 365 32.59 -1.62 3.72
N ALA A 366 32.35 -0.81 4.75
CA ALA A 366 31.24 -1.03 5.69
C ALA A 366 29.86 -1.02 5.01
N ARG A 367 29.68 -0.20 3.96
CA ARG A 367 28.44 -0.13 3.19
C ARG A 367 28.30 -1.31 2.23
N LYS A 368 29.41 -1.76 1.60
CA LYS A 368 29.44 -3.00 0.81
C LYS A 368 29.03 -4.21 1.65
N ALA A 369 29.66 -4.35 2.82
CA ALA A 369 29.34 -5.41 3.76
C ALA A 369 27.88 -5.34 4.26
N THR A 370 27.29 -4.13 4.35
CA THR A 370 25.87 -3.96 4.69
C THR A 370 24.96 -4.46 3.57
N LEU A 371 25.26 -4.10 2.33
CA LEU A 371 24.50 -4.55 1.16
C LEU A 371 24.58 -6.08 1.00
N GLN A 372 25.76 -6.68 1.14
CA GLN A 372 25.94 -8.13 1.12
C GLN A 372 25.14 -8.82 2.24
N ARG A 373 25.24 -8.35 3.50
CA ARG A 373 24.46 -8.91 4.62
C ARG A 373 22.96 -8.82 4.36
N PHE A 374 22.49 -7.68 3.86
CA PHE A 374 21.08 -7.47 3.53
C PHE A 374 20.61 -8.45 2.45
N ALA A 375 21.39 -8.60 1.37
CA ALA A 375 21.09 -9.51 0.27
C ALA A 375 21.09 -10.98 0.72
N SER A 376 22.09 -11.41 1.49
CA SER A 376 22.14 -12.79 2.04
C SER A 376 20.96 -13.08 2.97
N TRP A 377 20.58 -12.12 3.82
CA TRP A 377 19.41 -12.27 4.69
C TRP A 377 18.12 -12.41 3.89
N TYR A 378 17.95 -11.59 2.85
CA TYR A 378 16.77 -11.62 1.98
C TYR A 378 16.68 -12.93 1.18
N ALA A 379 17.81 -13.46 0.69
CA ALA A 379 17.88 -14.73 -0.04
C ALA A 379 17.60 -15.97 0.84
N GLY A 380 18.06 -15.97 2.09
CA GLY A 380 18.04 -17.17 2.94
C GLY A 380 16.76 -17.40 3.76
N ALA A 381 16.23 -16.37 4.41
CA ALA A 381 15.14 -16.51 5.39
C ALA A 381 14.19 -15.29 5.46
N GLY A 382 14.43 -14.25 4.64
CA GLY A 382 13.91 -12.90 4.82
C GLY A 382 12.83 -12.44 3.85
N SER A 383 12.04 -13.34 3.26
CA SER A 383 10.85 -12.95 2.47
C SER A 383 9.69 -12.41 3.34
N GLY A 384 9.93 -12.18 4.65
CA GLY A 384 8.97 -11.57 5.56
C GLY A 384 8.80 -10.07 5.27
N ASP A 385 7.69 -9.75 4.58
CA ASP A 385 7.30 -8.50 3.91
C ASP A 385 7.27 -7.19 4.73
N ASP A 386 7.97 -7.09 5.86
CA ASP A 386 7.98 -5.87 6.68
C ASP A 386 9.38 -5.25 6.82
N PRO A 387 9.69 -4.20 6.02
CA PRO A 387 10.94 -3.47 6.11
C PRO A 387 11.23 -2.88 7.50
N LEU A 388 10.21 -2.67 8.34
CA LEU A 388 10.40 -2.14 9.69
C LEU A 388 11.21 -3.07 10.61
N GLN A 389 11.28 -4.36 10.28
CA GLN A 389 12.06 -5.34 11.04
C GLN A 389 13.55 -5.35 10.66
N TRP A 390 13.95 -4.65 9.60
CA TRP A 390 15.32 -4.68 9.11
C TRP A 390 16.33 -3.96 10.00
N THR A 391 15.89 -3.20 10.99
CA THR A 391 16.78 -2.51 11.95
C THR A 391 17.62 -3.49 12.79
N ALA A 392 17.25 -4.77 12.84
CA ALA A 392 18.06 -5.83 13.43
C ALA A 392 19.36 -6.11 12.64
N LEU A 393 19.44 -5.71 11.36
CA LEU A 393 20.60 -5.92 10.52
C LEU A 393 21.62 -4.78 10.73
N LYS A 394 22.85 -5.15 11.10
CA LYS A 394 23.95 -4.20 11.23
C LYS A 394 24.12 -3.37 9.95
N GLY A 395 24.11 -2.04 10.08
CA GLY A 395 24.24 -1.09 8.97
C GLY A 395 22.92 -0.59 8.38
N ILE A 396 21.78 -1.14 8.80
CA ILE A 396 20.44 -0.65 8.47
C ILE A 396 19.87 0.07 9.70
N GLY A 397 19.72 1.39 9.59
CA GLY A 397 19.09 2.21 10.63
C GLY A 397 17.58 2.42 10.39
N PRO A 398 16.89 3.07 11.33
CA PRO A 398 15.46 3.38 11.22
C PRO A 398 15.09 4.10 9.92
N TRP A 399 15.91 5.07 9.46
CA TRP A 399 15.66 5.78 8.21
C TRP A 399 15.60 4.84 6.99
N THR A 400 16.54 3.89 6.87
CA THR A 400 16.57 2.93 5.75
C THR A 400 15.36 1.99 5.79
N ALA A 401 15.02 1.47 6.97
CA ALA A 401 13.85 0.62 7.18
C ALA A 401 12.54 1.36 6.86
N ASN A 402 12.37 2.57 7.39
CA ASN A 402 11.22 3.44 7.16
C ASN A 402 11.10 3.83 5.69
N TYR A 403 12.20 4.21 5.03
CA TYR A 403 12.19 4.53 3.60
C TYR A 403 11.74 3.31 2.77
N ALA A 404 12.25 2.12 3.07
CA ALA A 404 11.85 0.91 2.37
C ALA A 404 10.40 0.50 2.67
N ALA A 405 9.91 0.73 3.90
CA ALA A 405 8.50 0.54 4.24
C ALA A 405 7.61 1.50 3.44
N MET A 406 7.95 2.79 3.44
CA MET A 406 7.23 3.83 2.71
C MET A 406 7.20 3.52 1.21
N ARG A 407 8.36 3.27 0.59
CA ARG A 407 8.52 3.19 -0.87
C ARG A 407 8.34 1.78 -1.45
N GLY A 408 8.85 0.78 -0.74
CA GLY A 408 8.93 -0.61 -1.20
C GLY A 408 7.62 -1.38 -1.03
N ILE A 409 6.89 -1.14 0.06
CA ILE A 409 5.54 -1.71 0.29
C ILE A 409 4.42 -0.68 0.21
N GLY A 410 4.72 0.62 0.05
CA GLY A 410 3.68 1.66 -0.01
C GLY A 410 3.06 1.97 1.35
N HIS A 411 3.81 1.82 2.46
CA HIS A 411 3.24 2.04 3.79
C HIS A 411 2.81 3.52 3.93
N PRO A 412 1.52 3.80 4.22
CA PRO A 412 0.99 5.17 4.19
C PRO A 412 1.35 6.00 5.42
N ASP A 413 1.82 5.35 6.49
CA ASP A 413 2.01 5.95 7.80
C ASP A 413 3.47 5.88 8.29
N ILE A 414 4.40 6.42 7.50
CA ILE A 414 5.82 6.51 7.84
C ILE A 414 6.23 7.98 7.95
N TRP A 415 6.88 8.34 9.05
CA TRP A 415 7.53 9.63 9.21
C TRP A 415 9.05 9.47 9.07
N LEU A 416 9.67 10.23 8.16
CA LEU A 416 11.13 10.22 7.94
C LEU A 416 11.83 11.39 8.64
N ASP A 417 11.80 11.41 9.98
CA ASP A 417 12.43 12.44 10.83
C ASP A 417 13.93 12.69 10.54
N GLY A 418 14.65 11.62 10.20
CA GLY A 418 16.08 11.61 9.91
C GLY A 418 16.42 12.12 8.51
N ASP A 419 15.42 12.34 7.66
CA ASP A 419 15.63 12.67 6.26
C ASP A 419 16.07 14.12 6.06
N ALA A 420 17.10 14.31 5.23
CA ALA A 420 17.65 15.64 4.98
C ALA A 420 16.63 16.57 4.30
N GLY A 421 15.78 16.02 3.44
CA GLY A 421 14.73 16.77 2.75
C GLY A 421 13.65 17.25 3.71
N VAL A 422 13.13 16.33 4.52
CA VAL A 422 12.14 16.66 5.58
C VAL A 422 12.68 17.71 6.54
N ARG A 423 13.94 17.59 6.98
CA ARG A 423 14.55 18.56 7.90
C ARG A 423 14.65 19.97 7.32
N ARG A 424 14.90 20.11 6.01
CA ARG A 424 14.99 21.44 5.35
C ARG A 424 13.65 22.14 5.25
N THR A 425 12.55 21.38 5.27
CA THR A 425 11.20 21.93 5.09
C THR A 425 10.35 21.81 6.36
N LEU A 426 10.91 21.33 7.47
CA LEU A 426 10.20 21.08 8.72
C LEU A 426 9.55 22.35 9.30
N ASP A 427 10.22 23.49 9.17
CA ASP A 427 9.73 24.80 9.64
C ASP A 427 8.37 25.16 9.04
N ARG A 428 8.02 24.59 7.87
CA ARG A 428 6.73 24.81 7.21
C ARG A 428 5.55 24.18 7.97
N LEU A 429 5.80 23.27 8.91
CA LEU A 429 4.76 22.73 9.79
C LEU A 429 4.40 23.70 10.93
N GLY A 430 5.22 24.73 11.20
CA GLY A 430 5.06 25.58 12.37
C GLY A 430 5.06 24.73 13.65
N ASP A 431 4.06 24.96 14.52
CA ASP A 431 3.90 24.23 15.79
C ASP A 431 3.17 22.88 15.66
N SER A 432 2.87 22.43 14.42
CA SER A 432 2.09 21.20 14.20
C SER A 432 2.94 19.95 14.48
N ASP A 433 2.42 18.99 15.25
CA ASP A 433 3.11 17.72 15.50
C ASP A 433 2.94 16.75 14.31
N PRO A 434 4.04 16.29 13.66
CA PRO A 434 3.96 15.28 12.61
C PRO A 434 3.27 13.98 13.02
N ALA A 435 3.24 13.66 14.33
CA ALA A 435 2.54 12.49 14.85
C ALA A 435 1.02 12.54 14.61
N ASP A 436 0.43 13.74 14.61
CA ASP A 436 -1.00 13.94 14.44
C ASP A 436 -1.48 13.71 13.00
N ALA A 437 -0.55 13.65 12.04
CA ALA A 437 -0.84 13.30 10.65
C ALA A 437 -1.05 11.79 10.43
N ALA A 438 -0.96 10.96 11.48
CA ALA A 438 -1.29 9.55 11.39
C ALA A 438 -2.79 9.35 11.07
N PRO A 439 -3.15 8.43 10.15
CA PRO A 439 -2.34 7.35 9.60
C PRO A 439 -1.72 7.66 8.23
N TRP A 440 -1.46 8.94 7.91
CA TRP A 440 -1.01 9.40 6.59
C TRP A 440 0.34 10.12 6.63
N ARG A 441 1.20 9.80 7.62
CA ARG A 441 2.51 10.46 7.79
C ARG A 441 3.42 10.36 6.57
N SER A 442 3.29 9.30 5.75
CA SER A 442 4.07 9.19 4.50
C SER A 442 3.69 10.30 3.53
N TYR A 443 2.41 10.66 3.44
CA TYR A 443 1.95 11.75 2.58
C TYR A 443 2.38 13.11 3.13
N LEU A 444 2.42 13.30 4.45
CA LEU A 444 3.03 14.49 5.05
C LEU A 444 4.51 14.63 4.65
N THR A 445 5.28 13.54 4.75
CA THR A 445 6.68 13.50 4.28
C THR A 445 6.79 13.88 2.80
N LEU A 446 5.89 13.41 1.93
CA LEU A 446 5.88 13.79 0.51
C LEU A 446 5.54 15.26 0.28
N GLN A 447 4.56 15.80 1.02
CA GLN A 447 4.20 17.22 0.93
C GLN A 447 5.40 18.11 1.30
N LEU A 448 6.18 17.70 2.31
CA LEU A 448 7.40 18.38 2.70
C LEU A 448 8.52 18.26 1.65
N TRP A 449 8.72 17.07 1.05
CA TRP A 449 9.66 16.91 -0.07
C TRP A 449 9.29 17.74 -1.30
N SER A 450 8.00 17.86 -1.61
CA SER A 450 7.51 18.65 -2.75
C SER A 450 7.80 20.16 -2.61
N GLN A 451 8.13 20.60 -1.40
CA GLN A 451 8.41 21.98 -1.06
C GLN A 451 9.90 22.25 -0.82
N GLU A 452 10.77 21.27 -1.08
CA GLU A 452 12.20 21.51 -1.12
C GLU A 452 12.53 22.54 -2.21
N PRO A 453 13.34 23.57 -1.90
CA PRO A 453 13.83 24.47 -2.92
C PRO A 453 14.55 23.64 -4.00
N THR A 454 14.11 23.74 -5.25
CA THR A 454 14.91 23.22 -6.37
C THR A 454 16.27 23.91 -6.32
N PRO A 455 17.39 23.16 -6.34
CA PRO A 455 18.70 23.79 -6.42
C PRO A 455 18.73 24.67 -7.67
N ASP A 456 19.04 25.95 -7.47
CA ASP A 456 19.04 27.01 -8.49
C ASP A 456 19.55 26.50 -9.84
N ASN A 457 18.73 26.68 -10.87
CA ASN A 457 19.22 26.61 -12.24
C ASN A 457 20.15 27.82 -12.42
N PRO A 458 21.47 27.66 -12.64
CA PRO A 458 22.40 28.78 -12.67
C PRO A 458 22.11 29.82 -13.77
N GLU A 459 21.22 29.51 -14.73
CA GLU A 459 20.78 30.42 -15.78
C GLU A 459 19.79 31.51 -15.30
N GLN A 460 19.08 31.33 -14.19
CA GLN A 460 18.14 32.36 -13.68
C GLN A 460 18.82 33.45 -12.85
N ASN A 461 19.94 33.15 -12.19
CA ASN A 461 20.68 34.13 -11.36
C ASN A 461 21.44 35.19 -12.18
N VAL A 462 21.60 35.02 -13.50
CA VAL A 462 22.22 36.06 -14.36
C VAL A 462 21.23 37.17 -14.73
N MET A 463 19.93 36.87 -14.76
CA MET A 463 18.89 37.86 -15.09
C MET A 463 18.50 38.75 -13.90
N GLU A 464 18.58 38.25 -12.66
CA GLU A 464 18.23 39.04 -11.46
C GLU A 464 19.41 39.87 -10.92
N ALA A 465 20.66 39.54 -11.27
CA ALA A 465 21.83 40.38 -10.95
C ALA A 465 22.03 41.56 -11.93
N SER A 466 21.19 41.67 -12.97
CA SER A 466 21.27 42.72 -14.00
C SER A 466 20.04 43.66 -14.02
N ARG A 467 19.28 43.74 -12.92
CA ARG A 467 18.15 44.68 -12.77
C ARG A 467 18.32 45.61 -11.58
#